data_AF-A0A3S0EHF4-F1
#
_entry.id   AF-A0A3S0EHF4-F1
#
_cell.length_a   1.000
_cell.length_b   1.000
_cell.length_c   1.000
_cell.angle_alpha   90.00
_cell.angle_beta   90.00
_cell.angle_gamma   90.00
#
_symmetry.space_group_name_H-M   'P 1'
#
loop_
_entity.id
_entity.type
_entity.pdbx_description
1 polymer ?
#
loop_
_entity_poly.entity_id
_entity_poly.type
_entity_poly.pdbx_seq_one_letter_code
_entity_poly.pdbx_strand_id
1 'polypeptide(L)'
;MPYYFGEDSPGWDEFMDRSEAGDYTRPLERFTYILPWQAKATVLNFPRSPNAPAAPEKGHGSPVAASTARPSILERLFGIRPRDAVGTKPPEVGLKTSLNNFHLRQKREAQQALVRVAHWAAAFRALGVSRVLMRYDGGNDEGFIHFEAFELADGRRLAWKEEGASEVARRAVEAAGRPANDRAFEDYGHLEILVDAAIAFMGPGFGTGPYEMFGAITIDCEACTLTDETDRARAQPDDEGA
;
A
#
# COMPACT_ATOMS: atom_id res chain seq x y z
N MET A 1 -3.63 5.48 8.20
CA MET A 1 -4.17 6.49 9.12
C MET A 1 -4.14 7.85 8.42
N PRO A 2 -5.12 8.73 8.69
CA PRO A 2 -5.20 10.03 8.01
C PRO A 2 -3.91 10.83 8.23
N TYR A 3 -3.43 11.49 7.17
CA TYR A 3 -2.14 12.16 7.20
C TYR A 3 -2.24 13.54 7.87
N TYR A 4 -2.04 13.56 9.18
CA TYR A 4 -1.99 14.78 9.97
C TYR A 4 -0.54 15.29 10.10
N PHE A 5 -0.30 16.56 9.78
CA PHE A 5 0.99 17.23 10.01
C PHE A 5 0.81 18.42 10.94
N GLY A 6 1.63 18.46 12.01
CA GLY A 6 1.65 19.56 12.96
C GLY A 6 2.56 20.71 12.52
N GLU A 7 2.32 21.91 13.06
CA GLU A 7 3.14 23.12 12.84
C GLU A 7 4.64 22.88 13.07
N ASP A 8 5.00 21.99 14.02
CA ASP A 8 6.38 21.67 14.40
C ASP A 8 6.86 20.27 13.90
N SER A 9 6.15 19.66 12.93
CA SER A 9 6.54 18.48 12.14
C SER A 9 7.18 17.30 12.93
N PRO A 10 6.33 16.49 13.54
CA PRO A 10 6.28 15.08 13.12
C PRO A 10 4.97 14.77 12.38
N GLY A 11 5.01 13.77 11.48
CA GLY A 11 3.78 13.15 10.98
C GLY A 11 3.01 12.51 12.14
N TRP A 12 1.70 12.30 11.99
CA TRP A 12 0.85 11.72 13.03
C TRP A 12 1.44 10.49 13.73
N ASP A 13 1.98 9.53 12.99
CA ASP A 13 2.58 8.32 13.56
C ASP A 13 3.77 8.64 14.47
N GLU A 14 4.64 9.54 14.03
CA GLU A 14 5.80 9.98 14.82
C GLU A 14 5.36 10.83 16.02
N PHE A 15 4.25 11.56 15.92
CA PHE A 15 3.62 12.18 17.09
C PHE A 15 3.09 11.13 18.07
N MET A 16 2.36 10.12 17.59
CA MET A 16 1.80 9.06 18.41
C MET A 16 2.92 8.29 19.13
N ASP A 17 3.97 7.88 18.42
CA ASP A 17 5.16 7.23 19.00
C ASP A 17 5.81 8.08 20.10
N ARG A 18 5.90 9.40 19.89
CA ARG A 18 6.42 10.35 20.90
C ARG A 18 5.46 10.56 22.07
N SER A 19 4.16 10.48 21.82
CA SER A 19 3.10 10.63 22.84
C SER A 19 2.90 9.37 23.68
N GLU A 20 3.17 8.19 23.14
CA GLU A 20 3.19 6.96 23.94
C GLU A 20 4.44 6.88 24.82
N ALA A 21 5.52 7.54 24.40
CA ALA A 21 6.78 7.63 25.13
C ALA A 21 6.83 8.74 26.21
N GLY A 22 5.80 9.59 26.34
CA GLY A 22 5.77 10.68 27.33
C GLY A 22 4.38 11.29 27.55
N ASP A 23 4.21 12.18 28.52
CA ASP A 23 2.91 12.74 28.91
C ASP A 23 2.45 13.89 27.96
N TYR A 24 2.31 13.59 26.67
CA TYR A 24 1.99 14.58 25.62
C TYR A 24 0.49 14.57 25.27
N THR A 25 -0.31 15.33 26.01
CA THR A 25 -1.63 15.75 25.54
C THR A 25 -1.49 17.04 24.72
N ARG A 26 -1.32 16.93 23.39
CA ARG A 26 -1.42 18.10 22.51
C ARG A 26 -2.67 18.01 21.62
N PRO A 27 -3.42 19.11 21.44
CA PRO A 27 -4.71 19.09 20.76
C PRO A 27 -4.57 18.82 19.25
N LEU A 28 -5.46 17.96 18.73
CA LEU A 28 -5.69 17.67 17.31
C LEU A 28 -5.80 18.93 16.44
N GLU A 29 -6.23 20.05 17.03
CA GLU A 29 -6.39 21.36 16.40
C GLU A 29 -5.11 21.93 15.75
N ARG A 30 -3.92 21.44 16.12
CA ARG A 30 -2.65 21.89 15.53
C ARG A 30 -2.20 21.05 14.33
N PHE A 31 -2.97 20.03 13.97
CA PHE A 31 -2.67 19.18 12.83
C PHE A 31 -3.55 19.53 11.63
N THR A 32 -2.94 19.69 10.47
CA THR A 32 -3.66 19.81 9.21
C THR A 32 -3.78 18.44 8.56
N TYR A 33 -5.01 18.04 8.22
CA TYR A 33 -5.24 16.88 7.38
C TYR A 33 -4.72 17.15 5.96
N ILE A 34 -3.91 16.25 5.45
CA ILE A 34 -3.40 16.28 4.09
C ILE A 34 -4.10 15.20 3.29
N LEU A 35 -4.60 15.59 2.13
CA LEU A 35 -5.15 14.66 1.17
C LEU A 35 -4.04 13.69 0.71
N PRO A 36 -4.27 12.37 0.79
CA PRO A 36 -3.33 11.40 0.26
C PRO A 36 -3.11 11.65 -1.23
N TRP A 37 -1.97 11.15 -1.74
CA TRP A 37 -1.73 11.21 -3.17
C TRP A 37 -2.76 10.34 -3.89
N GLN A 38 -3.34 10.86 -4.97
CA GLN A 38 -4.19 10.08 -5.86
C GLN A 38 -3.74 10.28 -7.30
N ALA A 39 -3.83 9.22 -8.09
CA ALA A 39 -3.65 9.30 -9.53
C ALA A 39 -4.73 10.22 -10.13
N LYS A 40 -4.31 11.07 -11.07
CA LYS A 40 -5.25 11.96 -11.80
C LYS A 40 -5.95 11.28 -12.96
N ALA A 41 -5.55 10.05 -13.27
CA ALA A 41 -6.07 9.26 -14.37
C ALA A 41 -6.80 8.04 -13.80
N THR A 42 -7.91 7.68 -14.42
CA THR A 42 -8.69 6.47 -14.11
C THR A 42 -8.10 5.22 -14.75
N VAL A 43 -7.12 5.37 -15.65
CA VAL A 43 -6.40 4.27 -16.31
C VAL A 43 -4.90 4.49 -16.18
N LEU A 44 -4.21 3.51 -15.60
CA LEU A 44 -2.75 3.45 -15.52
C LEU A 44 -2.24 2.33 -16.43
N ASN A 45 -1.12 2.58 -17.10
CA ASN A 45 -0.48 1.59 -17.97
C ASN A 45 0.76 1.03 -17.28
N PHE A 46 0.97 -0.28 -17.39
CA PHE A 46 2.14 -0.96 -16.84
C PHE A 46 2.85 -1.81 -17.92
N PRO A 47 4.15 -2.13 -17.77
CA PRO A 47 4.87 -2.89 -18.79
C PRO A 47 4.36 -4.33 -18.89
N ARG A 48 4.21 -4.84 -20.12
CA ARG A 48 3.73 -6.21 -20.37
C ARG A 48 4.64 -7.29 -19.79
N SER A 49 5.94 -7.08 -19.90
CA SER A 49 6.97 -7.90 -19.29
C SER A 49 7.65 -7.06 -18.23
N PRO A 50 7.42 -7.32 -16.94
CA PRO A 50 8.20 -6.65 -15.93
C PRO A 50 9.65 -7.05 -16.12
N ASN A 51 10.57 -6.09 -16.06
CA ASN A 51 11.99 -6.41 -15.95
C ASN A 51 12.15 -7.34 -14.75
N ALA A 52 13.04 -8.34 -14.83
CA ALA A 52 13.39 -9.15 -13.67
C ALA A 52 13.59 -8.22 -12.47
N PRO A 53 13.01 -8.53 -11.29
CA PRO A 53 13.13 -7.64 -10.14
C PRO A 53 14.61 -7.35 -9.99
N ALA A 54 14.99 -6.08 -10.08
CA ALA A 54 16.37 -5.69 -9.86
C ALA A 54 16.75 -6.33 -8.53
N ALA A 55 17.73 -7.24 -8.54
CA ALA A 55 18.25 -7.84 -7.32
C ALA A 55 18.43 -6.68 -6.33
N PRO A 56 17.97 -6.81 -5.08
CA PRO A 56 17.88 -5.69 -4.16
C PRO A 56 19.18 -4.90 -4.26
N GLU A 57 19.09 -3.69 -4.82
CA GLU A 57 20.29 -2.89 -5.06
C GLU A 57 21.01 -2.85 -3.73
N LYS A 58 22.24 -3.39 -3.69
CA LYS A 58 23.13 -3.19 -2.56
C LYS A 58 23.34 -1.68 -2.50
N GLY A 59 22.51 -1.03 -1.67
CA GLY A 59 22.38 0.41 -1.61
C GLY A 59 23.77 1.04 -1.58
N HIS A 60 24.10 1.72 -2.67
CA HIS A 60 25.19 2.68 -2.64
C HIS A 60 24.77 3.79 -1.68
N GLY A 61 25.69 4.11 -0.78
CA GLY A 61 25.42 4.76 0.49
C GLY A 61 24.56 6.01 0.37
N SER A 62 23.41 5.99 1.05
CA SER A 62 22.88 7.21 1.64
C SER A 62 23.81 7.63 2.79
N PRO A 63 23.98 8.94 3.03
CA PRO A 63 24.86 9.43 4.09
C PRO A 63 24.41 8.84 5.41
N VAL A 64 25.39 8.43 6.21
CA VAL A 64 25.25 7.83 7.54
C VAL A 64 24.14 8.54 8.32
N ALA A 65 22.93 7.96 8.30
CA ALA A 65 21.96 8.20 9.33
C ALA A 65 22.58 7.58 10.58
N ALA A 66 22.82 8.40 11.61
CA ALA A 66 23.29 7.92 12.89
C ALA A 66 22.33 6.81 13.35
N SER A 67 22.83 5.58 13.29
CA SER A 67 22.15 4.40 13.81
C SER A 67 21.93 4.64 15.30
N THR A 68 20.70 4.99 15.68
CA THR A 68 20.24 4.80 17.05
C THR A 68 20.07 3.29 17.22
N ALA A 69 21.18 2.62 17.50
CA ALA A 69 21.23 1.20 17.79
C ALA A 69 20.20 0.90 18.89
N ARG A 70 19.21 0.07 18.57
CA ARG A 70 18.27 -0.43 19.58
C ARG A 70 19.09 -1.19 20.64
N PRO A 71 18.92 -0.90 21.94
CA PRO A 71 19.70 -1.56 22.98
C PRO A 71 19.40 -3.06 22.96
N SER A 72 20.46 -3.84 23.01
CA SER A 72 20.43 -5.29 23.06
C SER A 72 19.71 -5.78 24.33
N ILE A 73 19.19 -7.00 24.30
CA ILE A 73 18.44 -7.61 25.41
C ILE A 73 19.27 -7.65 26.71
N LEU A 74 20.60 -7.77 26.60
CA LEU A 74 21.51 -7.73 27.75
C LEU A 74 21.60 -6.32 28.37
N GLU A 75 21.59 -5.25 27.58
CA GLU A 75 21.61 -3.87 28.10
C GLU A 75 20.32 -3.51 28.85
N ARG A 76 19.19 -4.12 28.46
CA ARG A 76 17.90 -3.97 29.17
C ARG A 76 17.88 -4.68 30.52
N LEU A 77 18.58 -5.82 30.66
CA LEU A 77 18.59 -6.59 31.90
C LEU A 77 19.46 -5.96 33.01
N PHE A 78 20.49 -5.19 32.63
CA PHE A 78 21.43 -4.56 33.57
C PHE A 78 21.18 -3.06 33.80
N GLY A 79 20.07 -2.51 33.29
CA GLY A 79 19.69 -1.11 33.53
C GLY A 79 20.68 -0.09 32.97
N ILE A 80 21.50 -0.47 31.98
CA ILE A 80 22.47 0.42 31.37
C ILE A 80 21.71 1.35 30.41
N ARG A 81 21.50 2.59 30.83
CA ARG A 81 20.94 3.64 29.96
C ARG A 81 21.96 3.93 28.85
N PRO A 82 21.57 3.89 27.57
CA PRO A 82 22.44 4.37 26.51
C PRO A 82 22.79 5.84 26.78
N ARG A 83 24.09 6.17 26.71
CA ARG A 83 24.55 7.55 26.80
C ARG A 83 23.86 8.35 25.70
N ASP A 84 23.11 9.37 26.10
CA ASP A 84 22.50 10.33 25.18
C ASP A 84 23.58 10.82 24.21
N ALA A 85 23.45 10.44 22.94
CA ALA A 85 24.21 11.06 21.89
C ALA A 85 23.86 12.54 21.94
N VAL A 86 24.88 13.37 22.18
CA VAL A 86 24.80 14.83 22.26
C VAL A 86 23.88 15.33 21.15
N GLY A 87 22.77 15.94 21.56
CA GLY A 87 21.64 16.28 20.71
C GLY A 87 22.01 17.21 19.58
N THR A 88 22.29 16.66 18.40
CA THR A 88 22.00 17.37 17.16
C THR A 88 20.50 17.24 16.95
N LYS A 89 19.75 18.28 17.33
CA LYS A 89 18.36 18.43 16.88
C LYS A 89 18.36 18.18 15.36
N PRO A 90 17.54 17.25 14.85
CA PRO A 90 17.40 17.12 13.40
C PRO A 90 17.05 18.50 12.84
N PRO A 91 17.62 18.90 11.69
CA PRO A 91 17.33 20.21 11.11
C PRO A 91 15.82 20.37 10.99
N GLU A 92 15.29 21.51 11.45
CA GLU A 92 13.87 21.82 11.31
C GLU A 92 13.54 21.88 9.82
N VAL A 93 12.96 20.79 9.31
CA VAL A 93 12.44 20.73 7.95
C VAL A 93 11.12 21.49 7.98
N GLY A 94 11.10 22.70 7.42
CA GLY A 94 9.87 23.50 7.37
C GLY A 94 8.71 22.75 6.72
N LEU A 95 7.48 23.03 7.17
CA LEU A 95 6.25 22.32 6.76
C LEU A 95 6.16 22.08 5.25
N LYS A 96 6.45 23.09 4.42
CA LYS A 96 6.43 22.98 2.95
C LYS A 96 7.37 21.89 2.41
N THR A 97 8.57 21.76 2.98
CA THR A 97 9.53 20.74 2.59
C THR A 97 9.07 19.35 3.06
N SER A 98 8.51 19.25 4.26
CA SER A 98 7.92 18.01 4.78
C SER A 98 6.75 17.52 3.90
N LEU A 99 5.85 18.42 3.50
CA LEU A 99 4.75 18.15 2.58
C LEU A 99 5.23 17.68 1.20
N ASN A 100 6.24 18.35 0.65
CA ASN A 100 6.81 17.96 -0.63
C ASN A 100 7.46 16.58 -0.56
N ASN A 101 8.23 16.30 0.49
CA ASN A 101 8.86 15.00 0.71
C ASN A 101 7.80 13.90 0.89
N PHE A 102 6.71 14.20 1.60
CA PHE A 102 5.57 13.32 1.75
C PHE A 102 4.95 12.95 0.40
N HIS A 103 4.59 13.94 -0.43
CA HIS A 103 4.01 13.68 -1.76
C HIS A 103 4.97 12.95 -2.69
N LEU A 104 6.28 13.24 -2.63
CA LEU A 104 7.29 12.53 -3.41
C LEU A 104 7.39 11.07 -3.00
N ARG A 105 7.36 10.77 -1.69
CA ARG A 105 7.36 9.40 -1.17
C ARG A 105 6.11 8.64 -1.62
N GLN A 106 4.93 9.23 -1.41
CA GLN A 106 3.63 8.70 -1.84
C GLN A 106 3.63 8.34 -3.33
N LYS A 107 4.04 9.29 -4.18
CA LYS A 107 4.13 9.08 -5.62
C LYS A 107 5.12 7.97 -5.99
N ARG A 108 6.27 7.90 -5.33
CA ARG A 108 7.27 6.84 -5.56
C ARG A 108 6.72 5.46 -5.18
N GLU A 109 6.04 5.35 -4.05
CA GLU A 109 5.43 4.10 -3.60
C GLU A 109 4.32 3.64 -4.55
N ALA A 110 3.45 4.55 -5.01
CA ALA A 110 2.45 4.26 -6.02
C ALA A 110 3.06 3.75 -7.35
N GLN A 111 4.16 4.37 -7.80
CA GLN A 111 4.88 3.90 -9.00
C GLN A 111 5.48 2.51 -8.80
N GLN A 112 6.04 2.22 -7.62
CA GLN A 112 6.56 0.89 -7.30
C GLN A 112 5.45 -0.15 -7.19
N ALA A 113 4.29 0.22 -6.65
CA ALA A 113 3.11 -0.64 -6.62
C ALA A 113 2.63 -0.98 -8.04
N LEU A 114 2.60 -0.01 -8.95
CA LEU A 114 2.27 -0.25 -10.36
C LEU A 114 3.25 -1.21 -11.06
N VAL A 115 4.54 -1.19 -10.68
CA VAL A 115 5.52 -2.19 -11.16
C VAL A 115 5.18 -3.57 -10.60
N ARG A 116 4.82 -3.70 -9.32
CA ARG A 116 4.40 -4.98 -8.73
C ARG A 116 3.12 -5.52 -9.38
N VAL A 117 2.15 -4.65 -9.67
CA VAL A 117 0.96 -4.99 -10.48
C VAL A 117 1.35 -5.61 -11.82
N ALA A 118 2.40 -5.12 -12.49
CA ALA A 118 2.88 -5.73 -13.73
C ALA A 118 3.37 -7.18 -13.54
N HIS A 119 4.02 -7.48 -12.40
CA HIS A 119 4.39 -8.85 -12.05
C HIS A 119 3.18 -9.74 -11.79
N TRP A 120 2.19 -9.23 -11.04
CA TRP A 120 0.93 -9.93 -10.80
C TRP A 120 0.20 -10.23 -12.11
N ALA A 121 0.05 -9.22 -12.97
CA ALA A 121 -0.62 -9.35 -14.26
C ALA A 121 0.09 -10.38 -15.17
N ALA A 122 1.42 -10.40 -15.18
CA ALA A 122 2.17 -11.40 -15.94
C ALA A 122 1.95 -12.83 -15.43
N ALA A 123 1.92 -13.01 -14.10
CA ALA A 123 1.67 -14.30 -13.48
C ALA A 123 0.23 -14.80 -13.72
N PHE A 124 -0.76 -13.92 -13.57
CA PHE A 124 -2.16 -14.22 -13.86
C PHE A 124 -2.38 -14.59 -15.33
N ARG A 125 -1.78 -13.84 -16.24
CA ARG A 125 -1.82 -14.15 -17.68
C ARG A 125 -1.25 -15.52 -18.00
N ALA A 126 -0.16 -15.92 -17.35
CA ALA A 126 0.43 -17.25 -17.52
C ALA A 126 -0.50 -18.39 -17.03
N LEU A 127 -1.46 -18.07 -16.15
CA LEU A 127 -2.50 -18.99 -15.66
C LEU A 127 -3.79 -18.92 -16.48
N GLY A 128 -3.83 -18.13 -17.56
CA GLY A 128 -5.01 -17.96 -18.40
C GLY A 128 -6.05 -16.99 -17.86
N VAL A 129 -5.70 -16.15 -16.89
CA VAL A 129 -6.55 -15.04 -16.43
C VAL A 129 -6.35 -13.84 -17.35
N SER A 130 -7.46 -13.31 -17.89
CA SER A 130 -7.49 -12.10 -18.70
C SER A 130 -7.68 -10.85 -17.83
N ARG A 131 -8.54 -10.92 -16.81
CA ARG A 131 -8.76 -9.82 -15.87
C ARG A 131 -8.88 -10.25 -14.42
N VAL A 132 -8.41 -9.39 -13.54
CA VAL A 132 -8.63 -9.49 -12.09
C VAL A 132 -9.57 -8.37 -11.67
N LEU A 133 -10.69 -8.72 -11.06
CA LEU A 133 -11.74 -7.79 -10.62
C LEU A 133 -11.70 -7.66 -9.10
N MET A 134 -11.69 -6.41 -8.65
CA MET A 134 -11.58 -6.04 -7.24
C MET A 134 -12.58 -4.94 -6.93
N ARG A 135 -13.07 -4.92 -5.70
CA ARG A 135 -13.90 -3.83 -5.18
C ARG A 135 -13.24 -3.24 -3.96
N TYR A 136 -13.32 -1.94 -3.82
CA TYR A 136 -12.87 -1.28 -2.60
C TYR A 136 -14.00 -0.47 -2.01
N ASP A 137 -14.00 -0.40 -0.70
CA ASP A 137 -14.81 0.50 0.08
C ASP A 137 -14.01 0.98 1.30
N GLY A 138 -14.51 1.99 1.99
CA GLY A 138 -13.86 2.47 3.21
C GLY A 138 -14.25 3.89 3.57
N GLY A 139 -13.63 4.37 4.63
CA GLY A 139 -13.81 5.71 5.16
C GLY A 139 -13.58 5.76 6.66
N ASN A 140 -13.44 6.98 7.17
CA ASN A 140 -13.01 7.28 8.54
C ASN A 140 -11.56 6.82 8.80
N ASP A 141 -11.38 5.65 9.39
CA ASP A 141 -10.10 5.13 9.84
C ASP A 141 -9.57 3.94 9.02
N GLU A 142 -10.42 3.28 8.21
CA GLU A 142 -10.06 2.06 7.50
C GLU A 142 -10.54 2.02 6.03
N GLY A 143 -9.69 1.46 5.18
CA GLY A 143 -9.97 1.13 3.79
C GLY A 143 -9.91 -0.37 3.58
N PHE A 144 -10.91 -0.91 2.90
CA PHE A 144 -10.96 -2.31 2.52
C PHE A 144 -10.90 -2.46 1.01
N ILE A 145 -10.29 -3.56 0.61
CA ILE A 145 -10.30 -4.00 -0.77
C ILE A 145 -10.57 -5.50 -0.78
N HIS A 146 -11.40 -5.91 -1.71
CA HIS A 146 -11.99 -7.24 -1.79
C HIS A 146 -11.74 -7.81 -3.18
N PHE A 147 -11.31 -9.06 -3.22
CA PHE A 147 -11.34 -9.84 -4.45
C PHE A 147 -12.79 -10.11 -4.84
N GLU A 148 -13.15 -9.80 -6.09
CA GLU A 148 -14.49 -10.07 -6.61
C GLU A 148 -14.47 -11.33 -7.48
N ALA A 149 -13.68 -11.33 -8.55
CA ALA A 149 -13.63 -12.43 -9.51
C ALA A 149 -12.38 -12.38 -10.40
N PHE A 150 -12.15 -13.48 -11.10
CA PHE A 150 -11.28 -13.54 -12.28
C PHE A 150 -12.14 -13.63 -13.54
N GLU A 151 -11.75 -12.94 -14.59
CA GLU A 151 -12.16 -13.27 -15.96
C GLU A 151 -11.03 -14.09 -16.60
N LEU A 152 -11.37 -15.25 -17.15
CA LEU A 152 -10.44 -16.12 -17.83
C LEU A 152 -10.37 -15.76 -19.33
N ALA A 153 -9.30 -16.18 -19.99
CA ALA A 153 -9.09 -15.95 -21.42
C ALA A 153 -10.14 -16.66 -22.31
N ASP A 154 -10.81 -17.68 -21.78
CA ASP A 154 -11.93 -18.36 -22.45
C ASP A 154 -13.28 -17.65 -22.24
N GLY A 155 -13.30 -16.50 -21.57
CA GLY A 155 -14.49 -15.70 -21.28
C GLY A 155 -15.28 -16.14 -20.06
N ARG A 156 -14.88 -17.22 -19.36
CA ARG A 156 -15.51 -17.60 -18.10
C ARG A 156 -15.16 -16.61 -16.99
N ARG A 157 -16.13 -16.36 -16.12
CA ARG A 157 -15.95 -15.65 -14.86
C ARG A 157 -15.87 -16.67 -13.73
N LEU A 158 -14.85 -16.54 -12.89
CA LEU A 158 -14.62 -17.36 -11.70
C LEU A 158 -14.73 -16.46 -10.48
N ALA A 159 -15.86 -16.48 -9.77
CA ALA A 159 -16.05 -15.62 -8.61
C ALA A 159 -15.13 -16.04 -7.45
N TRP A 160 -14.72 -15.10 -6.61
CA TRP A 160 -13.76 -15.38 -5.53
C TRP A 160 -14.21 -16.48 -4.56
N LYS A 161 -15.52 -16.61 -4.35
CA LYS A 161 -16.12 -17.64 -3.48
C LYS A 161 -16.24 -19.02 -4.14
N GLU A 162 -15.95 -19.14 -5.44
CA GLU A 162 -16.03 -20.40 -6.17
C GLU A 162 -14.78 -21.26 -5.95
N GLU A 163 -14.96 -22.57 -6.07
CA GLU A 163 -13.87 -23.54 -5.93
C GLU A 163 -12.76 -23.27 -6.96
N GLY A 164 -11.51 -23.23 -6.50
CA GLY A 164 -10.34 -23.01 -7.35
C GLY A 164 -9.94 -21.54 -7.54
N ALA A 165 -10.76 -20.55 -7.16
CA ALA A 165 -10.39 -19.15 -7.26
C ALA A 165 -9.17 -18.79 -6.38
N SER A 166 -9.17 -19.25 -5.13
CA SER A 166 -8.06 -19.08 -4.20
C SER A 166 -6.78 -19.73 -4.69
N GLU A 167 -6.89 -20.89 -5.36
CA GLU A 167 -5.77 -21.62 -5.95
C GLU A 167 -5.15 -20.86 -7.13
N VAL A 168 -5.97 -20.21 -7.97
CA VAL A 168 -5.47 -19.33 -9.05
C VAL A 168 -4.66 -18.18 -8.46
N ALA A 169 -5.17 -17.51 -7.42
CA ALA A 169 -4.44 -16.44 -6.74
C ALA A 169 -3.13 -16.94 -6.13
N ARG A 170 -3.16 -18.07 -5.39
CA ARG A 170 -1.98 -18.67 -4.76
C ARG A 170 -0.88 -18.95 -5.79
N ARG A 171 -1.23 -19.62 -6.90
CA ARG A 171 -0.28 -19.93 -7.99
C ARG A 171 0.27 -18.68 -8.65
N ALA A 172 -0.54 -17.64 -8.83
CA ALA A 172 -0.07 -16.39 -9.40
C ALA A 172 0.98 -15.75 -8.50
N VAL A 173 0.77 -15.79 -7.18
CA VAL A 173 1.75 -15.20 -6.27
C VAL A 173 3.05 -16.00 -6.20
N GLU A 174 2.97 -17.33 -6.17
CA GLU A 174 4.15 -18.20 -6.25
C GLU A 174 4.95 -17.93 -7.53
N ALA A 175 4.27 -17.78 -8.67
CA ALA A 175 4.90 -17.50 -9.95
C ALA A 175 5.59 -16.12 -9.99
N ALA A 176 5.16 -15.16 -9.19
CA ALA A 176 5.83 -13.87 -9.05
C ALA A 176 7.11 -13.92 -8.19
N GLY A 177 7.50 -15.10 -7.69
CA GLY A 177 8.75 -15.30 -6.97
C GLY A 177 8.69 -14.98 -5.48
N ARG A 178 7.49 -14.89 -4.91
CA ARG A 178 7.28 -14.78 -3.45
C ARG A 178 7.05 -16.20 -2.89
N PRO A 179 7.87 -16.67 -1.93
CA PRO A 179 7.66 -17.98 -1.35
C PRO A 179 6.34 -18.00 -0.55
N ALA A 180 5.45 -18.94 -0.85
CA ALA A 180 4.13 -19.03 -0.23
C ALA A 180 4.13 -19.47 1.25
N ASN A 181 5.30 -19.75 1.83
CA ASN A 181 5.44 -20.48 3.08
C ASN A 181 5.52 -19.58 4.34
N ASP A 182 5.25 -18.28 4.23
CA ASP A 182 5.02 -17.46 5.42
C ASP A 182 3.57 -17.66 5.85
N ARG A 183 3.33 -17.91 7.14
CA ARG A 183 1.97 -18.04 7.69
C ARG A 183 1.13 -16.79 7.41
N ALA A 184 1.76 -15.61 7.40
CA ALA A 184 1.10 -14.37 7.00
C ALA A 184 0.70 -14.38 5.51
N PHE A 185 1.46 -15.08 4.67
CA PHE A 185 1.16 -15.26 3.25
C PHE A 185 0.05 -16.29 3.01
N GLU A 186 0.02 -17.38 3.77
CA GLU A 186 -1.08 -18.36 3.71
C GLU A 186 -2.42 -17.71 4.09
N ASP A 187 -2.41 -16.85 5.11
CA ASP A 187 -3.62 -16.17 5.60
C ASP A 187 -4.01 -14.94 4.73
N TYR A 188 -3.04 -14.22 4.17
CA TYR A 188 -3.28 -12.89 3.56
C TYR A 188 -2.53 -12.62 2.24
N GLY A 189 -1.87 -13.61 1.64
CA GLY A 189 -0.99 -13.40 0.49
C GLY A 189 -1.70 -12.85 -0.77
N HIS A 190 -2.98 -13.17 -0.94
CA HIS A 190 -3.81 -12.58 -1.98
C HIS A 190 -4.08 -11.09 -1.73
N LEU A 191 -4.09 -10.62 -0.49
CA LEU A 191 -4.28 -9.20 -0.16
C LEU A 191 -3.14 -8.33 -0.71
N GLU A 192 -1.91 -8.85 -0.88
CA GLU A 192 -0.82 -8.06 -1.47
C GLU A 192 -1.17 -7.57 -2.89
N ILE A 193 -1.85 -8.41 -3.68
CA ILE A 193 -2.28 -8.06 -5.04
C ILE A 193 -3.27 -6.90 -4.99
N LEU A 194 -4.24 -6.99 -4.07
CA LEU A 194 -5.25 -5.96 -3.88
C LEU A 194 -4.62 -4.65 -3.39
N VAL A 195 -3.77 -4.73 -2.37
CA VAL A 195 -3.08 -3.58 -1.78
C VAL A 195 -2.20 -2.89 -2.80
N ASP A 196 -1.46 -3.61 -3.64
CA ASP A 196 -0.64 -3.00 -4.69
C ASP A 196 -1.49 -2.27 -5.73
N ALA A 197 -2.62 -2.86 -6.13
CA ALA A 197 -3.56 -2.23 -7.06
C ALA A 197 -4.16 -0.94 -6.46
N ALA A 198 -4.58 -0.99 -5.20
CA ALA A 198 -5.11 0.17 -4.47
C ALA A 198 -4.05 1.27 -4.30
N ILE A 199 -2.84 0.92 -3.87
CA ILE A 199 -1.73 1.89 -3.68
C ILE A 199 -1.33 2.56 -5.00
N ALA A 200 -1.38 1.83 -6.13
CA ALA A 200 -1.05 2.40 -7.43
C ALA A 200 -1.99 3.56 -7.83
N PHE A 201 -3.25 3.52 -7.41
CA PHE A 201 -4.23 4.59 -7.64
C PHE A 201 -4.31 5.61 -6.52
N MET A 202 -4.33 5.15 -5.27
CA MET A 202 -4.74 5.95 -4.12
C MET A 202 -3.59 6.25 -3.15
N GLY A 203 -2.38 5.83 -3.50
CA GLY A 203 -1.21 5.95 -2.65
C GLY A 203 -1.24 5.02 -1.43
N PRO A 204 -0.13 4.94 -0.67
CA PRO A 204 -0.12 4.26 0.61
C PRO A 204 -1.14 4.88 1.57
N GLY A 205 -1.73 4.06 2.45
CA GLY A 205 -2.73 4.51 3.43
C GLY A 205 -4.08 4.88 2.82
N PHE A 206 -4.43 4.31 1.65
CA PHE A 206 -5.76 4.44 1.06
C PHE A 206 -6.87 4.07 2.07
N GLY A 207 -8.03 4.73 1.96
CA GLY A 207 -9.17 4.56 2.87
C GLY A 207 -9.01 5.13 4.27
N THR A 208 -7.91 5.83 4.55
CA THR A 208 -7.75 6.52 5.83
C THR A 208 -7.99 8.02 5.65
N GLY A 209 -9.09 8.52 6.23
CA GLY A 209 -9.55 9.90 6.07
C GLY A 209 -11.08 10.03 6.24
N PRO A 210 -11.60 11.24 6.43
CA PRO A 210 -13.02 11.46 6.77
C PRO A 210 -14.00 11.21 5.61
N TYR A 211 -13.51 10.70 4.47
CA TYR A 211 -14.29 10.55 3.26
C TYR A 211 -14.61 9.08 3.03
N GLU A 212 -15.89 8.81 2.77
CA GLU A 212 -16.31 7.52 2.25
C GLU A 212 -15.77 7.34 0.84
N MET A 213 -15.23 6.16 0.56
CA MET A 213 -14.77 5.75 -0.76
C MET A 213 -15.42 4.44 -1.13
N PHE A 214 -15.76 4.32 -2.41
CA PHE A 214 -16.23 3.08 -3.00
C PHE A 214 -15.80 3.07 -4.46
N GLY A 215 -15.56 1.89 -5.01
CA GLY A 215 -15.26 1.73 -6.42
C GLY A 215 -14.83 0.32 -6.77
N ALA A 216 -14.43 0.15 -8.01
CA ALA A 216 -13.93 -1.11 -8.54
C ALA A 216 -12.59 -0.90 -9.24
N ILE A 217 -11.63 -1.78 -8.96
CA ILE A 217 -10.35 -1.81 -9.65
C ILE A 217 -10.30 -3.05 -10.54
N THR A 218 -9.90 -2.85 -11.79
CA THR A 218 -9.66 -3.93 -12.75
C THR A 218 -8.20 -3.95 -13.15
N ILE A 219 -7.55 -5.11 -13.00
CA ILE A 219 -6.27 -5.39 -13.66
C ILE A 219 -6.59 -6.11 -14.97
N ASP A 220 -6.43 -5.44 -16.11
CA ASP A 220 -6.49 -6.08 -17.42
C ASP A 220 -5.09 -6.62 -17.76
N CYS A 221 -4.95 -7.94 -17.67
CA CYS A 221 -3.67 -8.64 -17.83
C CYS A 221 -3.22 -8.66 -19.29
N GLU A 222 -4.13 -8.50 -20.25
CA GLU A 222 -3.82 -8.48 -21.68
C GLU A 222 -3.54 -7.07 -22.19
N ALA A 223 -4.40 -6.11 -21.86
CA ALA A 223 -4.21 -4.70 -22.21
C ALA A 223 -3.07 -4.04 -21.42
N CYS A 224 -2.61 -4.67 -20.34
CA CYS A 224 -1.59 -4.17 -19.42
C CYS A 224 -1.99 -2.83 -18.79
N THR A 225 -3.25 -2.77 -18.37
CA THR A 225 -3.85 -1.59 -17.75
C THR A 225 -4.41 -1.92 -16.38
N LEU A 226 -4.30 -0.95 -15.48
CA LEU A 226 -5.00 -0.91 -14.22
C LEU A 226 -6.06 0.19 -14.33
N THR A 227 -7.32 -0.14 -14.10
CA THR A 227 -8.46 0.78 -14.25
C THR A 227 -9.21 0.92 -12.94
N ASP A 228 -9.54 2.16 -12.58
CA ASP A 228 -10.38 2.51 -11.43
C ASP A 228 -11.72 3.04 -11.95
N GLU A 229 -12.80 2.34 -11.62
CA GLU A 229 -14.18 2.73 -11.89
C GLU A 229 -14.81 3.21 -10.59
N THR A 230 -14.95 4.53 -10.49
CA THR A 230 -15.50 5.23 -9.32
C THR A 230 -16.98 5.54 -9.47
N ASP A 231 -17.58 5.29 -10.64
CA ASP A 231 -19.02 5.41 -10.82
C ASP A 231 -19.73 4.29 -10.04
N ARG A 232 -20.52 4.67 -9.05
CA ARG A 232 -21.23 3.75 -8.15
C ARG A 232 -22.09 2.75 -8.91
N ALA A 233 -22.79 3.22 -9.92
CA ALA A 233 -23.71 2.40 -10.72
C ALA A 233 -22.96 1.34 -11.56
N ARG A 234 -21.65 1.53 -11.76
CA ARG A 234 -20.78 0.61 -12.51
C ARG A 234 -19.93 -0.26 -11.60
N ALA A 235 -19.53 0.26 -10.44
CA ALA A 235 -18.79 -0.46 -9.41
C ALA A 235 -19.67 -1.45 -8.61
N GLN A 236 -20.98 -1.19 -8.57
CA GLN A 236 -22.01 -2.07 -8.04
C GLN A 236 -23.11 -2.19 -9.10
N PRO A 237 -23.03 -3.14 -10.06
CA PRO A 237 -24.22 -3.50 -10.79
C PRO A 237 -25.22 -3.98 -9.74
N ASP A 238 -26.38 -3.33 -9.66
CA ASP A 238 -27.36 -3.58 -8.61
C ASP A 238 -27.54 -5.09 -8.40
N ASP A 239 -27.50 -5.53 -7.14
CA ASP A 239 -28.07 -6.81 -6.71
C ASP A 239 -29.62 -6.75 -6.86
N GLU A 240 -30.13 -6.33 -8.02
CA GLU A 240 -31.55 -6.44 -8.37
C GLU A 240 -31.81 -7.85 -8.86
N GLY A 241 -31.86 -8.80 -7.92
CA GLY A 241 -32.19 -10.19 -8.23
C GLY A 241 -31.99 -11.19 -7.10
N ALA A 242 -32.38 -10.88 -5.86
CA ALA A 242 -32.58 -11.89 -4.81
C ALA A 242 -33.88 -11.64 -4.04
#